data_AF-X1LUD3-F1
#
_entry.id   AF-X1LUD3-F1
#
_cell.length_a   1.000
_cell.length_b   1.000
_cell.length_c   1.000
_cell.angle_alpha   90.00
_cell.angle_beta   90.00
_cell.angle_gamma   90.00
#
_symmetry.space_group_name_H-M   'P 1'
#
loop_
_entity.id
_entity.type
_entity.pdbx_description
1 polymer ?
#
loop_
_entity_poly.entity_id
_entity_poly.type
_entity_poly.pdbx_seq_one_letter_code
_entity_poly.pdbx_strand_id
1 'polypeptide(L)'
;LVEYDDVINKHRELIYGERKKILGGADLKSNILSMVKEEIQALVATHLADEHGIGWNIEGLIGEASTIFPLPPALDASALSQLKPKQIEDKLIELAEALYEEREKELGSDNMRILERLVMLRTMDSLWVGHLTDTDNMRQGIGLQATAQRDPLVAYKREGHNLFQNLLSTIQHDVAHTVYRVGIAKREVPQRPPALVQAGASGKKRLKVGGKKVGRNDPCPCGSGKKYKHCCGR
;
A
#
# COMPACT_ATOMS: atom_id res chain seq x y z
N LEU A 1 17.12 -21.09 22.33
CA LEU A 1 15.74 -20.82 21.88
C LEU A 1 15.35 -19.39 22.20
N VAL A 2 15.33 -18.99 23.48
CA VAL A 2 15.08 -17.59 23.91
C VAL A 2 15.92 -16.56 23.15
N GLU A 3 17.24 -16.78 23.05
CA GLU A 3 18.16 -15.88 22.32
C GLU A 3 17.85 -15.69 20.83
N TYR A 4 17.20 -16.67 20.18
CA TYR A 4 16.77 -16.54 18.77
C TYR A 4 15.49 -15.70 18.68
N ASP A 5 14.57 -15.93 19.62
CA ASP A 5 13.31 -15.18 19.70
C ASP A 5 13.57 -13.70 20.03
N ASP A 6 14.61 -13.38 20.81
CA ASP A 6 15.02 -12.00 21.13
C ASP A 6 15.34 -11.16 19.88
N VAL A 7 15.94 -11.77 18.85
CA VAL A 7 16.25 -11.08 17.59
C VAL A 7 14.95 -10.64 16.90
N ILE A 8 13.99 -11.56 16.78
CA ILE A 8 12.69 -11.27 16.15
C ILE A 8 11.84 -10.31 16.97
N ASN A 9 11.90 -10.41 18.30
CA ASN A 9 11.19 -9.47 19.17
C ASN A 9 11.69 -8.03 18.98
N LYS A 10 13.00 -7.82 18.84
CA LYS A 10 13.55 -6.49 18.52
C LYS A 10 13.06 -5.96 17.17
N HIS A 11 13.04 -6.80 16.13
CA HIS A 11 12.50 -6.39 14.82
C HIS A 11 11.01 -6.01 14.93
N ARG A 12 10.22 -6.82 15.66
CA ARG A 12 8.79 -6.57 15.89
C ARG A 12 8.56 -5.25 16.63
N GLU A 13 9.33 -4.97 17.67
CA GLU A 13 9.25 -3.73 18.42
C GLU A 13 9.48 -2.51 17.53
N LEU A 14 10.48 -2.58 16.64
CA LEU A 14 10.76 -1.52 15.67
C LEU A 14 9.61 -1.33 14.68
N ILE A 15 9.17 -2.40 14.01
CA ILE A 15 8.10 -2.33 13.00
C ILE A 15 6.78 -1.85 13.62
N TYR A 16 6.39 -2.36 14.78
CA TYR A 16 5.17 -1.92 15.46
C TYR A 16 5.31 -0.53 16.06
N GLY A 17 6.50 -0.12 16.45
CA GLY A 17 6.82 1.26 16.80
C GLY A 17 6.53 2.22 15.65
N GLU A 18 7.05 1.91 14.46
CA GLU A 18 6.80 2.72 13.25
C GLU A 18 5.31 2.73 12.85
N ARG A 19 4.63 1.58 12.87
CA ARG A 19 3.17 1.53 12.61
C ARG A 19 2.39 2.42 13.58
N LYS A 20 2.76 2.41 14.85
CA LYS A 20 2.12 3.26 15.86
C LYS A 20 2.34 4.75 15.57
N LYS A 21 3.54 5.14 15.12
CA LYS A 21 3.82 6.53 14.71
C LYS A 21 2.95 6.95 13.51
N ILE A 22 2.81 6.08 12.51
CA ILE A 22 1.97 6.32 11.33
C ILE A 22 0.49 6.51 11.72
N LEU A 23 -0.02 5.67 12.61
CA LEU A 23 -1.39 5.78 13.13
C LEU A 23 -1.57 7.00 14.06
N GLY A 24 -0.51 7.43 14.72
CA GLY A 24 -0.48 8.55 15.66
C GLY A 24 -0.43 9.94 15.02
N GLY A 25 -0.46 10.04 13.69
CA GLY A 25 -0.45 11.33 12.99
C GLY A 25 0.93 11.96 12.85
N ALA A 26 2.00 11.15 12.77
CA ALA A 26 3.32 11.62 12.39
C ALA A 26 3.29 12.34 11.01
N ASP A 27 4.27 13.19 10.75
CA ASP A 27 4.43 13.83 9.44
C ASP A 27 4.89 12.81 8.39
N LEU A 28 3.91 12.22 7.69
CA LEU A 28 4.16 11.20 6.68
C LEU A 28 4.64 11.77 5.36
N LYS A 29 4.30 13.03 5.04
CA LYS A 29 4.78 13.64 3.80
C LYS A 29 6.28 13.84 3.86
N SER A 30 6.78 14.43 4.94
CA SER A 30 8.23 14.58 5.11
C SER A 30 8.95 13.23 5.07
N ASN A 31 8.39 12.21 5.71
CA ASN A 31 8.96 10.86 5.72
C ASN A 31 9.00 10.24 4.30
N ILE A 32 7.88 10.26 3.58
CA ILE A 32 7.81 9.71 2.22
C ILE A 32 8.70 10.48 1.25
N LEU A 33 8.76 11.81 1.34
CA LEU A 33 9.67 12.60 0.51
C LEU A 33 11.15 12.29 0.81
N SER A 34 11.51 12.02 2.07
CA SER A 34 12.85 11.52 2.42
C SER A 34 13.13 10.18 1.76
N MET A 35 12.18 9.23 1.84
CA MET A 35 12.31 7.91 1.20
C MET A 35 12.52 8.03 -0.31
N VAL A 36 11.72 8.86 -0.98
CA VAL A 36 11.84 9.13 -2.43
C VAL A 36 13.19 9.78 -2.75
N LYS A 37 13.64 10.75 -1.95
CA LYS A 37 14.93 11.41 -2.13
C LYS A 37 16.08 10.41 -2.07
N GLU A 38 16.10 9.59 -1.03
CA GLU A 38 17.13 8.57 -0.84
C GLU A 38 17.12 7.52 -1.97
N GLU A 39 15.94 7.16 -2.49
CA GLU A 39 15.80 6.28 -3.67
C GLU A 39 16.42 6.93 -4.91
N ILE A 40 16.14 8.20 -5.17
CA ILE A 40 16.73 8.96 -6.28
C ILE A 40 18.25 9.07 -6.13
N GLN A 41 18.74 9.28 -4.91
CA GLN A 41 20.18 9.36 -4.61
C GLN A 41 20.88 8.02 -4.90
N ALA A 42 20.30 6.91 -4.43
CA ALA A 42 20.81 5.58 -4.71
C ALA A 42 20.82 5.28 -6.23
N LEU A 43 19.78 5.71 -6.93
CA LEU A 43 19.65 5.54 -8.37
C LEU A 43 20.73 6.33 -9.13
N VAL A 44 20.89 7.61 -8.82
CA VAL A 44 21.94 8.46 -9.43
C VAL A 44 23.33 7.90 -9.13
N ALA A 45 23.59 7.50 -7.89
CA ALA A 45 24.87 6.90 -7.52
C ALA A 45 25.16 5.59 -8.27
N THR A 46 24.14 4.79 -8.56
CA THR A 46 24.28 3.52 -9.29
C THR A 46 24.60 3.74 -10.77
N HIS A 47 23.93 4.69 -11.43
CA HIS A 47 24.09 4.91 -12.87
C HIS A 47 25.17 5.92 -13.25
N LEU A 48 25.53 6.84 -12.33
CA LEU A 48 26.47 7.93 -12.55
C LEU A 48 27.65 7.92 -11.55
N ALA A 49 28.09 6.73 -11.13
CA ALA A 49 29.13 6.53 -10.11
C ALA A 49 30.49 7.22 -10.43
N ASP A 50 30.82 7.39 -11.71
CA ASP A 50 32.09 7.98 -12.15
C ASP A 50 31.99 9.52 -12.26
N GLU A 51 32.86 10.28 -11.61
CA GLU A 51 32.83 11.74 -11.67
C GLU A 51 33.20 12.33 -13.04
N HIS A 52 33.90 11.57 -13.89
CA HIS A 52 34.42 12.04 -15.18
C HIS A 52 33.51 11.68 -16.37
N GLY A 53 32.35 11.07 -16.13
CA GLY A 53 31.39 10.76 -17.19
C GLY A 53 31.61 9.43 -17.91
N ILE A 54 32.66 8.69 -17.55
CA ILE A 54 33.02 7.47 -18.27
C ILE A 54 32.12 6.34 -17.79
N GLY A 55 31.27 5.82 -18.68
CA GLY A 55 30.35 4.71 -18.37
C GLY A 55 29.02 5.14 -17.74
N TRP A 56 28.66 6.42 -17.80
CA TRP A 56 27.33 6.86 -17.37
C TRP A 56 26.21 6.17 -18.16
N ASN A 57 25.29 5.56 -17.42
CA ASN A 57 24.11 4.93 -18.00
C ASN A 57 22.88 5.83 -17.84
N ILE A 58 22.85 6.93 -18.61
CA ILE A 58 21.75 7.91 -18.52
C ILE A 58 20.42 7.30 -18.97
N GLU A 59 20.43 6.41 -19.97
CA GLU A 59 19.22 5.73 -20.42
C GLU A 59 18.66 4.80 -19.33
N GLY A 60 19.53 4.06 -18.63
CA GLY A 60 19.16 3.26 -17.47
C GLY A 60 18.59 4.11 -16.33
N LEU A 61 19.24 5.23 -16.02
CA LEU A 61 18.77 6.20 -15.03
C LEU A 61 17.36 6.69 -15.35
N ILE A 62 17.09 7.11 -16.59
CA ILE A 62 15.75 7.58 -17.01
C ILE A 62 14.75 6.43 -16.93
N GLY A 63 15.12 5.24 -17.40
CA GLY A 63 14.28 4.05 -17.37
C GLY A 63 13.83 3.71 -15.95
N GLU A 64 14.77 3.63 -15.02
CA GLU A 64 14.49 3.32 -13.62
C GLU A 64 13.79 4.48 -12.89
N ALA A 65 14.17 5.75 -13.12
CA ALA A 65 13.50 6.90 -12.52
C ALA A 65 12.02 6.98 -12.94
N SER A 66 11.71 6.62 -14.19
CA SER A 66 10.33 6.55 -14.69
C SER A 66 9.47 5.51 -13.96
N THR A 67 10.13 4.54 -13.29
CA THR A 67 9.43 3.56 -12.46
C THR A 67 9.05 4.09 -11.07
N ILE A 68 9.64 5.20 -10.63
CA ILE A 68 9.27 5.89 -9.38
C ILE A 68 8.14 6.88 -9.65
N PHE A 69 8.34 7.80 -10.60
CA PHE A 69 7.40 8.87 -10.94
C PHE A 69 7.40 9.20 -12.43
N PRO A 70 6.32 9.78 -12.98
CA PRO A 70 6.27 10.15 -14.39
C PRO A 70 7.28 11.27 -14.69
N LEU A 71 8.18 11.02 -15.66
CA LEU A 71 9.15 12.01 -16.11
C LEU A 71 8.58 12.88 -17.24
N PRO A 72 8.83 14.20 -17.25
CA PRO A 72 8.42 15.08 -18.33
C PRO A 72 9.22 14.73 -19.61
N PRO A 73 8.61 14.80 -20.81
CA PRO A 73 9.31 14.49 -22.07
C PRO A 73 10.56 15.34 -22.34
N ALA A 74 10.65 16.52 -21.70
CA ALA A 74 11.80 17.42 -21.81
C ALA A 74 13.04 16.94 -21.04
N LEU A 75 12.90 15.94 -20.15
CA LEU A 75 14.02 15.36 -19.41
C LEU A 75 14.53 14.09 -20.12
N ASP A 76 15.15 14.29 -21.27
CA ASP A 76 15.74 13.22 -22.08
C ASP A 76 17.24 13.02 -21.80
N ALA A 77 17.83 11.98 -22.41
CA ALA A 77 19.24 11.65 -22.24
C ALA A 77 20.17 12.79 -22.67
N SER A 78 19.77 13.58 -23.68
CA SER A 78 20.56 14.71 -24.16
C SER A 78 20.61 15.82 -23.11
N ALA A 79 19.46 16.14 -22.50
CA ALA A 79 19.35 17.17 -21.47
C ALA A 79 20.11 16.79 -20.19
N LEU A 80 20.10 15.50 -19.81
CA LEU A 80 20.83 15.02 -18.64
C LEU A 80 22.34 14.93 -18.88
N SER A 81 22.79 14.59 -20.10
CA SER A 81 24.22 14.46 -20.41
C SER A 81 25.01 15.77 -20.27
N GLN A 82 24.33 16.92 -20.28
CA GLN A 82 24.95 18.24 -20.11
C GLN A 82 25.10 18.66 -18.64
N LEU A 83 24.60 17.86 -17.70
CA LEU A 83 24.56 18.17 -16.27
C LEU A 83 25.55 17.30 -15.49
N LYS A 84 26.03 17.82 -14.36
CA LYS A 84 26.81 17.03 -13.39
C LYS A 84 25.89 16.10 -12.59
N PRO A 85 26.39 14.98 -12.03
CA PRO A 85 25.56 14.03 -11.28
C PRO A 85 24.74 14.68 -10.17
N LYS A 86 25.36 15.60 -9.41
CA LYS A 86 24.65 16.32 -8.35
C LYS A 86 23.52 17.22 -8.87
N GLN A 87 23.70 17.84 -10.04
CA GLN A 87 22.65 18.65 -10.67
C GLN A 87 21.51 17.78 -11.19
N ILE A 88 21.82 16.57 -11.66
CA ILE A 88 20.82 15.58 -12.09
C ILE A 88 20.02 15.11 -10.88
N GLU A 89 20.70 14.77 -9.78
CA GLU A 89 20.08 14.40 -8.50
C GLU A 89 19.12 15.49 -8.01
N ASP A 90 19.60 16.72 -7.87
CA ASP A 90 18.81 17.84 -7.36
C ASP A 90 17.58 18.10 -8.26
N LYS A 91 17.76 18.04 -9.59
CA LYS A 91 16.66 18.23 -10.55
C LYS A 91 15.61 17.12 -10.48
N LEU A 92 16.01 15.87 -10.26
CA LEU A 92 15.08 14.75 -10.08
C LEU A 92 14.32 14.87 -8.75
N ILE A 93 14.98 15.28 -7.67
CA ILE A 93 14.34 15.52 -6.37
C ILE A 93 13.32 16.66 -6.47
N GLU A 94 13.69 17.80 -7.04
CA GLU A 94 12.80 18.95 -7.23
C GLU A 94 11.56 18.57 -8.05
N LEU A 95 11.75 17.76 -9.10
CA LEU A 95 10.65 17.26 -9.92
C LEU A 95 9.73 16.33 -9.13
N ALA A 96 10.28 15.41 -8.34
CA ALA A 96 9.51 14.50 -7.50
C ALA A 96 8.67 15.28 -6.46
N GLU A 97 9.28 16.27 -5.79
CA GLU A 97 8.58 17.17 -4.86
C GLU A 97 7.47 17.95 -5.55
N ALA A 98 7.72 18.53 -6.72
CA ALA A 98 6.71 19.27 -7.48
C ALA A 98 5.51 18.38 -7.87
N LEU A 99 5.76 17.15 -8.32
CA LEU A 99 4.72 16.18 -8.65
C LEU A 99 3.91 15.76 -7.41
N TYR A 100 4.57 15.65 -6.26
CA TYR A 100 3.90 15.36 -5.00
C TYR A 100 2.94 16.49 -4.61
N GLU A 101 3.40 17.74 -4.71
CA GLU A 101 2.58 18.93 -4.43
C GLU A 101 1.40 19.05 -5.40
N GLU A 102 1.60 18.78 -6.68
CA GLU A 102 0.53 18.74 -7.67
C GLU A 102 -0.53 17.69 -7.28
N ARG A 103 -0.09 16.48 -6.94
CA ARG A 103 -0.97 15.41 -6.49
C ARG A 103 -1.74 15.74 -5.22
N GLU A 104 -1.10 16.41 -4.25
CA GLU A 104 -1.76 16.87 -3.04
C GLU A 104 -2.84 17.94 -3.34
N LYS A 105 -2.60 18.83 -4.30
CA LYS A 105 -3.59 19.81 -4.76
C LYS A 105 -4.78 19.13 -5.44
N GLU A 106 -4.54 18.11 -6.27
CA GLU A 106 -5.59 17.36 -6.97
C GLU A 106 -6.48 16.54 -6.03
N LEU A 107 -5.87 15.81 -5.09
CA LEU A 107 -6.59 14.93 -4.16
C LEU A 107 -7.19 15.70 -2.97
N GLY A 108 -6.57 16.81 -2.60
CA GLY A 108 -6.79 17.53 -1.34
C GLY A 108 -5.99 16.93 -0.19
N SER A 109 -5.56 17.79 0.75
CA SER A 109 -4.63 17.40 1.81
C SER A 109 -5.12 16.24 2.68
N ASP A 110 -6.40 16.23 3.08
CA ASP A 110 -6.98 15.15 3.90
C ASP A 110 -6.90 13.78 3.20
N ASN A 111 -7.25 13.73 1.92
CA ASN A 111 -7.17 12.51 1.12
C ASN A 111 -5.71 12.09 0.90
N MET A 112 -4.79 13.05 0.71
CA MET A 112 -3.37 12.76 0.60
C MET A 112 -2.84 12.14 1.91
N ARG A 113 -3.20 12.67 3.08
CA ARG A 113 -2.84 12.06 4.38
C ARG A 113 -3.39 10.65 4.55
N ILE A 114 -4.56 10.36 4.00
CA ILE A 114 -5.14 9.00 4.01
C ILE A 114 -4.35 8.09 3.07
N LEU A 115 -4.04 8.56 1.87
CA LEU A 115 -3.25 7.82 0.88
C LEU A 115 -1.88 7.44 1.44
N GLU A 116 -1.16 8.40 2.01
CA GLU A 116 0.15 8.20 2.63
C GLU A 116 0.11 7.10 3.70
N ARG A 117 -0.87 7.18 4.63
CA ARG A 117 -1.08 6.15 5.66
C ARG A 117 -1.35 4.78 5.05
N LEU A 118 -2.21 4.73 4.03
CA LEU A 118 -2.57 3.47 3.38
C LEU A 118 -1.37 2.84 2.67
N VAL A 119 -0.58 3.63 1.94
CA VAL A 119 0.62 3.16 1.25
C VAL A 119 1.63 2.62 2.27
N MET A 120 2.00 3.43 3.27
CA MET A 120 2.98 3.05 4.30
C MET A 120 2.56 1.77 5.04
N LEU A 121 1.34 1.74 5.59
CA LEU A 121 0.88 0.60 6.38
C LEU A 121 0.75 -0.68 5.54
N ARG A 122 0.19 -0.58 4.32
CA ARG A 122 0.01 -1.75 3.47
C ARG A 122 1.34 -2.36 3.05
N THR A 123 2.30 -1.53 2.66
CA THR A 123 3.65 -1.97 2.27
C THR A 123 4.36 -2.63 3.45
N MET A 124 4.40 -1.95 4.60
CA MET A 124 5.02 -2.49 5.81
C MET A 124 4.38 -3.82 6.26
N ASP A 125 3.05 -3.89 6.29
CA ASP A 125 2.35 -5.09 6.76
C ASP A 125 2.57 -6.28 5.82
N SER A 126 2.58 -6.05 4.51
CA SER A 126 2.84 -7.10 3.52
C SER A 126 4.28 -7.64 3.62
N LEU A 127 5.27 -6.75 3.67
CA LEU A 127 6.68 -7.14 3.73
C LEU A 127 7.07 -7.74 5.08
N TRP A 128 6.46 -7.30 6.18
CA TRP A 128 6.70 -7.88 7.50
C TRP A 128 6.29 -9.35 7.58
N VAL A 129 5.18 -9.74 6.95
CA VAL A 129 4.76 -11.15 6.88
C VAL A 129 5.79 -11.99 6.10
N GLY A 130 6.32 -11.44 5.01
CA GLY A 130 7.44 -12.05 4.26
C GLY A 130 8.67 -12.25 5.14
N HIS A 131 9.12 -11.18 5.82
CA HIS A 131 10.28 -11.21 6.71
C HIS A 131 10.17 -12.25 7.83
N LEU A 132 8.98 -12.40 8.44
CA LEU A 132 8.75 -13.43 9.46
C LEU A 132 8.91 -14.84 8.89
N THR A 133 8.46 -15.06 7.66
CA THR A 133 8.61 -16.33 6.95
C THR A 133 10.07 -16.61 6.64
N ASP A 134 10.79 -15.62 6.09
CA ASP A 134 12.21 -15.75 5.76
C ASP A 134 13.06 -16.04 6.99
N THR A 135 12.75 -15.37 8.11
CA THR A 135 13.48 -15.58 9.36
C THR A 135 13.18 -16.95 9.99
N ASP A 136 11.96 -17.46 9.87
CA ASP A 136 11.65 -18.82 10.33
C ASP A 136 12.36 -19.88 9.47
N ASN A 137 12.35 -19.72 8.15
CA ASN A 137 13.09 -20.58 7.22
C ASN A 137 14.59 -20.58 7.53
N MET A 138 15.18 -19.40 7.75
CA MET A 138 16.57 -19.24 8.15
C MET A 138 16.85 -19.97 9.47
N ARG A 139 15.98 -19.84 10.48
CA ARG A 139 16.12 -20.51 11.77
C ARG A 139 16.17 -22.03 11.61
N GLN A 140 15.32 -22.59 10.74
CA GLN A 140 15.31 -24.03 10.47
C GLN A 140 16.58 -24.48 9.72
N GLY A 141 17.09 -23.65 8.81
CA GLY A 141 18.30 -23.96 8.01
C GLY A 141 19.63 -23.80 8.75
N ILE A 142 19.72 -22.90 9.74
CA ILE A 142 21.00 -22.58 10.40
C ILE A 142 21.59 -23.77 11.17
N GLY A 143 20.74 -24.68 11.65
CA GLY A 143 21.17 -25.93 12.30
C GLY A 143 21.91 -26.87 11.35
N LEU A 144 21.59 -26.84 10.05
CA LEU A 144 22.26 -27.66 9.03
C LEU A 144 23.61 -27.04 8.57
N GLN A 145 23.81 -25.73 8.78
CA GLN A 145 25.04 -25.02 8.44
C GLN A 145 26.07 -24.95 9.58
N ALA A 146 25.73 -25.47 10.77
CA ALA A 146 26.61 -25.53 11.94
C ALA A 146 27.88 -26.40 11.73
N THR A 147 28.00 -27.09 10.61
CA THR A 147 29.17 -27.89 10.21
C THR A 147 30.44 -27.08 9.94
N ALA A 148 30.39 -25.75 9.99
CA ALA A 148 31.49 -24.85 9.61
C ALA A 148 32.22 -24.16 10.79
N GLN A 149 32.30 -24.77 11.97
CA GLN A 149 33.02 -24.23 13.15
C GLN A 149 32.61 -22.81 13.61
N ARG A 150 31.47 -22.30 13.15
CA ARG A 150 30.90 -21.01 13.58
C ARG A 150 29.73 -21.26 14.51
N ASP A 151 29.61 -20.43 15.54
CA ASP A 151 28.46 -20.45 16.46
C ASP A 151 27.17 -20.16 15.68
N PRO A 152 26.19 -21.09 15.63
CA PRO A 152 24.94 -20.91 14.91
C PRO A 152 24.15 -19.67 15.36
N LEU A 153 24.23 -19.31 16.65
CA LEU A 153 23.52 -18.14 17.17
C LEU A 153 24.14 -16.84 16.67
N VAL A 154 25.47 -16.77 16.56
CA VAL A 154 26.18 -15.61 16.01
C VAL A 154 25.85 -15.45 14.53
N ALA A 155 25.84 -16.56 13.78
CA ALA A 155 25.43 -16.56 12.38
C ALA A 155 23.97 -16.10 12.22
N TYR A 156 23.06 -16.60 13.06
CA TYR A 156 21.65 -16.21 13.05
C TYR A 156 21.43 -14.73 13.35
N LYS A 157 22.13 -14.17 14.35
CA LYS A 157 22.06 -12.74 14.68
C LYS A 157 22.53 -11.87 13.51
N ARG A 158 23.63 -12.24 12.85
CA ARG A 158 24.17 -11.53 11.69
C ARG A 158 23.20 -11.57 10.51
N GLU A 159 22.72 -12.76 10.16
CA GLU A 159 21.85 -12.92 9.00
C GLU A 159 20.46 -12.32 9.25
N GLY A 160 19.93 -12.45 10.46
CA GLY A 160 18.70 -11.77 10.87
C GLY A 160 18.82 -10.24 10.74
N HIS A 161 19.97 -9.66 11.09
CA HIS A 161 20.21 -8.23 10.87
C HIS A 161 20.22 -7.87 9.38
N ASN A 162 20.89 -8.66 8.53
CA ASN A 162 20.90 -8.45 7.07
C ASN A 162 19.48 -8.49 6.49
N LEU A 163 18.69 -9.52 6.84
CA LEU A 163 17.30 -9.64 6.40
C LEU A 163 16.47 -8.44 6.85
N PHE A 164 16.68 -7.94 8.06
CA PHE A 164 15.97 -6.78 8.56
C PHE A 164 16.37 -5.47 7.85
N GLN A 165 17.66 -5.26 7.57
CA GLN A 165 18.09 -4.11 6.76
C GLN A 165 17.50 -4.16 5.35
N ASN A 166 17.46 -5.35 4.73
CA ASN A 166 16.81 -5.56 3.44
C ASN A 166 15.32 -5.24 3.51
N LEU A 167 14.61 -5.69 4.55
CA LEU A 167 13.20 -5.36 4.78
C LEU A 167 13.00 -3.83 4.81
N LEU A 168 13.82 -3.09 5.56
CA LEU A 168 13.68 -1.63 5.66
C LEU A 168 13.92 -0.94 4.31
N SER A 169 14.96 -1.36 3.58
CA SER A 169 15.26 -0.89 2.22
C SER A 169 14.11 -1.18 1.25
N THR A 170 13.55 -2.39 1.28
CA THR A 170 12.41 -2.76 0.43
C THR A 170 11.14 -1.99 0.78
N ILE A 171 10.89 -1.70 2.06
CA ILE A 171 9.76 -0.84 2.47
C ILE A 171 9.91 0.54 1.83
N GLN A 172 11.09 1.14 1.93
CA GLN A 172 11.39 2.45 1.38
C GLN A 172 11.21 2.48 -0.15
N HIS A 173 11.81 1.51 -0.84
CA HIS A 173 11.68 1.31 -2.29
C HIS A 173 10.21 1.20 -2.69
N ASP A 174 9.47 0.25 -2.11
CA ASP A 174 8.07 0.00 -2.46
C ASP A 174 7.17 1.22 -2.19
N VAL A 175 7.41 1.96 -1.10
CA VAL A 175 6.69 3.21 -0.79
C VAL A 175 6.96 4.26 -1.86
N ALA A 176 8.22 4.50 -2.22
CA ALA A 176 8.62 5.49 -3.21
C ALA A 176 8.01 5.18 -4.59
N HIS A 177 7.99 3.91 -5.00
CA HIS A 177 7.42 3.47 -6.28
C HIS A 177 5.89 3.39 -6.31
N THR A 178 5.25 3.41 -5.14
CA THR A 178 3.79 3.27 -5.04
C THR A 178 3.08 4.62 -4.88
N VAL A 179 3.69 5.59 -4.19
CA VAL A 179 3.01 6.84 -3.80
C VAL A 179 2.51 7.67 -5.00
N TYR A 180 3.26 7.71 -6.09
CA TYR A 180 2.89 8.47 -7.30
C TYR A 180 1.86 7.74 -8.18
N ARG A 181 1.67 6.44 -7.99
CA ARG A 181 0.83 5.59 -8.86
C ARG A 181 -0.55 5.32 -8.30
N VAL A 182 -0.69 5.26 -6.98
CA VAL A 182 -1.96 4.88 -6.33
C VAL A 182 -2.93 6.05 -6.28
N GLY A 183 -4.09 5.93 -6.91
CA GLY A 183 -5.20 6.88 -6.75
C GLY A 183 -6.20 6.41 -5.70
N ILE A 184 -6.81 7.35 -4.97
CA ILE A 184 -8.03 7.04 -4.21
C ILE A 184 -9.18 7.05 -5.20
N ALA A 185 -9.76 5.89 -5.48
CA ALA A 185 -11.01 5.82 -6.24
C ALA A 185 -12.06 6.62 -5.48
N LYS A 186 -12.45 7.77 -6.04
CA LYS A 186 -13.56 8.56 -5.52
C LYS A 186 -14.77 7.64 -5.61
N ARG A 187 -15.21 7.11 -4.46
CA ARG A 187 -16.40 6.28 -4.39
C ARG A 187 -17.56 7.20 -4.73
N GLU A 188 -17.92 7.28 -6.00
CA GLU A 188 -19.16 7.91 -6.42
C GLU A 188 -20.26 7.16 -5.68
N VAL A 189 -20.87 7.83 -4.70
CA VAL A 189 -22.12 7.36 -4.11
C VAL A 189 -23.05 7.19 -5.31
N PRO A 190 -23.53 5.97 -5.61
CA PRO A 190 -24.41 5.79 -6.75
C PRO A 190 -25.55 6.78 -6.60
N GLN A 191 -25.61 7.79 -7.47
CA GLN A 191 -26.78 8.65 -7.52
C GLN A 191 -27.94 7.70 -7.77
N ARG A 192 -28.84 7.60 -6.79
CA ARG A 192 -30.08 6.84 -6.95
C ARG A 192 -30.66 7.29 -8.28
N PRO A 193 -30.90 6.37 -9.25
CA PRO A 193 -31.49 6.77 -10.51
C PRO A 193 -32.78 7.54 -10.19
N PRO A 194 -33.05 8.66 -10.88
CA PRO A 194 -34.27 9.43 -10.67
C PRO A 194 -35.44 8.46 -10.79
N ALA A 195 -36.28 8.42 -9.76
CA ALA A 195 -37.45 7.57 -9.75
C ALA A 195 -38.24 7.86 -11.03
N LEU A 196 -38.39 6.86 -11.91
CA LEU A 196 -39.23 6.96 -13.09
C LEU A 196 -40.64 7.31 -12.62
N VAL A 197 -41.04 8.56 -12.83
CA VAL A 197 -42.43 8.99 -12.75
C VAL A 197 -43.10 8.47 -14.02
N GLN A 198 -43.61 7.24 -13.99
CA GLN A 198 -44.50 6.75 -15.04
C GLN A 198 -45.87 7.43 -14.87
N ALA A 199 -46.13 8.46 -15.66
CA ALA A 199 -47.46 8.99 -15.91
C ALA A 199 -47.95 8.45 -17.26
N GLY A 200 -48.90 7.51 -17.24
CA GLY A 200 -49.41 6.86 -18.46
C GLY A 200 -50.47 5.79 -18.21
N ALA A 201 -51.59 6.23 -17.61
CA ALA A 201 -52.96 5.70 -17.55
C ALA A 201 -53.35 4.27 -17.99
N SER A 202 -54.22 3.71 -17.14
CA SER A 202 -55.34 2.77 -17.42
C SER A 202 -55.08 1.27 -17.33
N GLY A 203 -55.30 0.71 -16.13
CA GLY A 203 -55.47 -0.73 -15.96
C GLY A 203 -55.61 -1.23 -14.52
N LYS A 204 -56.77 -0.99 -13.89
CA LYS A 204 -57.36 -1.72 -12.75
C LYS A 204 -56.57 -1.83 -11.41
N LYS A 205 -57.11 -1.09 -10.43
CA LYS A 205 -56.99 -1.18 -8.95
C LYS A 205 -56.44 -2.51 -8.37
N ARG A 206 -55.55 -2.39 -7.38
CA ARG A 206 -55.91 -2.63 -5.95
C ARG A 206 -54.82 -2.16 -4.96
N LEU A 207 -55.29 -1.43 -3.94
CA LEU A 207 -54.54 -0.92 -2.79
C LEU A 207 -53.92 -2.06 -1.97
N LYS A 208 -52.60 -2.03 -1.73
CA LYS A 208 -51.94 -2.85 -0.69
C LYS A 208 -52.05 -2.13 0.65
N VAL A 209 -53.08 -2.49 1.41
CA VAL A 209 -53.19 -2.18 2.84
C VAL A 209 -52.26 -3.15 3.59
N GLY A 210 -51.43 -2.61 4.48
CA GLY A 210 -50.54 -3.38 5.34
C GLY A 210 -51.30 -4.41 6.18
N GLY A 211 -50.90 -5.68 6.08
CA GLY A 211 -51.46 -6.77 6.87
C GLY A 211 -50.38 -7.43 7.73
N LYS A 212 -50.61 -7.46 9.05
CA LYS A 212 -49.84 -8.20 10.06
C LYS A 212 -49.49 -9.61 9.57
N LYS A 213 -48.25 -10.04 9.80
CA LYS A 213 -47.84 -11.44 9.60
C LYS A 213 -48.74 -12.34 10.45
N VAL A 214 -49.56 -13.18 9.79
CA VAL A 214 -50.45 -14.14 10.46
C VAL A 214 -49.59 -15.23 11.10
N GLY A 215 -49.78 -15.46 12.40
CA GLY A 215 -49.04 -16.46 13.15
C GLY A 215 -49.43 -17.89 12.75
N ARG A 216 -48.50 -18.84 12.88
CA ARG A 216 -48.67 -20.24 12.43
C ARG A 216 -49.93 -20.95 12.98
N ASN A 217 -50.41 -20.56 14.16
CA ASN A 217 -51.59 -21.12 14.82
C ASN A 217 -52.85 -20.24 14.72
N ASP A 218 -52.78 -19.07 14.11
CA ASP A 218 -53.91 -18.14 13.98
C ASP A 218 -54.95 -18.66 12.98
N PRO A 219 -56.20 -18.17 13.03
CA PRO A 219 -57.22 -18.48 12.04
C PRO A 219 -56.74 -18.13 10.62
N CYS A 220 -56.95 -19.05 9.68
CA CYS A 220 -56.44 -18.88 8.33
C CYS A 220 -57.23 -17.77 7.58
N PRO A 221 -56.56 -16.77 6.99
CA PRO A 221 -57.23 -15.62 6.35
C PRO A 221 -57.97 -15.97 5.06
N CYS A 222 -57.88 -17.22 4.57
CA CYS A 222 -58.66 -17.69 3.43
C CYS A 222 -60.13 -18.00 3.77
N GLY A 223 -60.53 -17.89 5.04
CA GLY A 223 -61.92 -18.09 5.47
C GLY A 223 -62.32 -19.56 5.68
N SER A 224 -61.37 -20.49 5.69
CA SER A 224 -61.64 -21.93 5.84
C SER A 224 -62.05 -22.38 7.26
N GLY A 225 -62.00 -21.48 8.24
CA GLY A 225 -62.26 -21.78 9.67
C GLY A 225 -61.17 -22.59 10.37
N LYS A 226 -60.13 -23.04 9.67
CA LYS A 226 -59.00 -23.82 10.22
C LYS A 226 -57.82 -22.91 10.61
N LYS A 227 -56.91 -23.40 11.47
CA LYS A 227 -55.63 -22.73 11.80
C LYS A 227 -54.68 -22.69 10.59
N TYR A 228 -53.89 -21.63 10.44
CA TYR A 228 -53.07 -21.35 9.26
C TYR A 228 -52.15 -22.51 8.85
N LYS A 229 -51.41 -23.12 9.79
CA LYS A 229 -50.53 -24.29 9.51
C LYS A 229 -51.22 -25.55 8.96
N HIS A 230 -52.54 -25.66 9.11
CA HIS A 230 -53.32 -26.79 8.62
C HIS A 230 -54.14 -26.46 7.37
N CYS A 231 -53.92 -25.28 6.78
CA CYS A 231 -54.58 -24.83 5.56
C CYS A 231 -53.54 -24.25 4.58
N CYS A 232 -53.38 -22.93 4.50
CA CYS A 232 -52.47 -22.28 3.55
C CYS A 232 -50.99 -22.25 3.99
N GLY A 233 -50.68 -22.66 5.23
CA GLY A 233 -49.32 -22.68 5.79
C GLY A 233 -48.67 -24.06 5.87
N ARG A 234 -49.02 -24.98 4.95
CA ARG A 234 -48.27 -26.22 4.72
C ARG A 234 -47.11 -25.98 3.78
#